data_AF-A0A9P4N8I5-F1
#
_entry.id   AF-A0A9P4N8I5-F1
#
_cell.length_a   1.000
_cell.length_b   1.000
_cell.length_c   1.000
_cell.angle_alpha   90.00
_cell.angle_beta   90.00
_cell.angle_gamma   90.00
#
_symmetry.space_group_name_H-M   'P 1'
#
loop_
_entity.id
_entity.type
_entity.pdbx_description
1 polymer ?
#
loop_
_entity_poly.entity_id
_entity_poly.type
_entity_poly.pdbx_seq_one_letter_code
_entity_poly.pdbx_strand_id
1 'polypeptide(L)'
;MSDGLNDARAVRVAEIMNDFRNLQYYLSQLRTSPTAEEYYLEGYSLLRQCTAEAQAILDAPFSSATTSPGGDAERERVQLKAIIVDAAVRRFQCQRAYLRAHAGLRWMNTRNSILHGQQPNASHMNALQAADSTLRMELLAITDAHVENTLRSADASQGKWLAEDPSLAQIQQILMSR
;
A
#
# COMPACT_ATOMS: atom_id res chain seq x y z
N MET A 1 -7.80 34.65 5.86
CA MET A 1 -9.18 34.15 5.95
C MET A 1 -9.20 32.78 5.33
N SER A 2 -9.84 31.80 5.95
CA SER A 2 -9.95 30.44 5.39
C SER A 2 -10.67 30.48 4.04
N ASP A 3 -10.21 29.69 3.08
CA ASP A 3 -10.74 29.61 1.71
C ASP A 3 -12.11 28.91 1.59
N GLY A 4 -12.73 28.54 2.71
CA GLY A 4 -14.04 27.88 2.74
C GLY A 4 -14.02 26.41 2.33
N LEU A 5 -12.85 25.80 2.13
CA LEU A 5 -12.70 24.42 1.66
C LEU A 5 -12.43 23.40 2.79
N ASN A 6 -12.54 23.79 4.05
CA ASN A 6 -12.24 22.90 5.19
C ASN A 6 -13.16 21.67 5.23
N ASP A 7 -14.43 21.82 4.87
CA ASP A 7 -15.37 20.68 4.77
C ASP A 7 -14.92 19.68 3.69
N ALA A 8 -14.51 20.17 2.52
CA ALA A 8 -13.99 19.34 1.43
C ALA A 8 -12.71 18.60 1.86
N ARG A 9 -11.82 19.28 2.59
CA ARG A 9 -10.61 18.65 3.17
C ARG A 9 -10.94 17.59 4.20
N ALA A 10 -11.89 17.85 5.10
CA ALA A 10 -12.30 16.88 6.11
C ALA A 10 -12.88 15.61 5.47
N VAL A 11 -13.72 15.77 4.44
CA VAL A 11 -14.22 14.64 3.64
C VAL A 11 -13.05 13.90 2.98
N ARG A 12 -12.11 14.62 2.37
CA ARG A 12 -10.96 14.00 1.71
C ARG A 12 -10.07 13.20 2.67
N VAL A 13 -9.83 13.72 3.87
CA VAL A 13 -9.14 12.98 4.94
C VAL A 13 -9.88 11.68 5.24
N ALA A 14 -11.20 11.73 5.43
CA ALA A 14 -12.00 10.55 5.73
C ALA A 14 -11.91 9.48 4.61
N GLU A 15 -11.96 9.90 3.35
CA GLU A 15 -11.81 9.00 2.19
C GLU A 15 -10.45 8.30 2.18
N ILE A 16 -9.36 9.06 2.32
CA ILE A 16 -8.00 8.50 2.30
C ILE A 16 -7.80 7.54 3.47
N MET A 17 -8.28 7.91 4.66
CA MET A 17 -8.16 7.08 5.87
C MET A 17 -9.01 5.81 5.80
N ASN A 18 -10.18 5.85 5.16
CA ASN A 18 -11.00 4.68 4.90
C ASN A 18 -10.27 3.70 3.96
N ASP A 19 -9.72 4.21 2.86
CA ASP A 19 -8.98 3.37 1.91
C ASP A 19 -7.72 2.77 2.56
N PHE A 20 -6.98 3.56 3.34
CA PHE A 20 -5.86 3.09 4.15
C PHE A 20 -6.27 1.97 5.10
N ARG A 21 -7.37 2.14 5.85
CA ARG A 21 -7.90 1.11 6.76
C ARG A 21 -8.25 -0.19 6.01
N ASN A 22 -8.87 -0.09 4.83
CA ASN A 22 -9.24 -1.26 4.03
C ASN A 22 -8.00 -2.03 3.55
N LEU A 23 -6.96 -1.32 3.10
CA LEU A 23 -5.69 -1.92 2.71
C LEU A 23 -5.01 -2.62 3.89
N GLN A 24 -5.00 -1.96 5.05
CA GLN A 24 -4.45 -2.52 6.29
C GLN A 24 -5.20 -3.78 6.72
N TYR A 25 -6.54 -3.75 6.67
CA TYR A 25 -7.36 -4.92 6.96
C TYR A 25 -6.98 -6.09 6.05
N TYR A 26 -6.89 -5.89 4.73
CA TYR A 26 -6.48 -6.95 3.81
C TYR A 26 -5.09 -7.49 4.12
N LEU A 27 -4.10 -6.61 4.31
CA LEU A 27 -2.72 -6.99 4.61
C LEU A 27 -2.61 -7.77 5.93
N SER A 28 -3.40 -7.40 6.94
CA SER A 28 -3.45 -8.12 8.23
C SER A 28 -4.07 -9.52 8.13
N GLN A 29 -4.88 -9.77 7.10
CA GLN A 29 -5.53 -11.05 6.85
C GLN A 29 -4.70 -12.01 6.01
N LEU A 30 -3.53 -11.59 5.52
CA LEU A 30 -2.63 -12.51 4.85
C LEU A 30 -2.30 -13.67 5.80
N ARG A 31 -2.58 -14.88 5.34
CA ARG A 31 -2.25 -16.13 6.03
C ARG A 31 -1.45 -16.96 5.05
N THR A 32 -0.19 -17.21 5.41
CA THR A 32 0.68 -18.14 4.69
C THR A 32 1.15 -19.20 5.67
N SER A 33 1.27 -20.43 5.21
CA SER A 33 1.74 -21.55 6.03
C SER A 33 2.83 -22.32 5.27
N PRO A 34 3.97 -21.67 4.94
CA PRO A 34 5.08 -22.35 4.29
C PRO A 34 5.64 -23.44 5.21
N THR A 35 6.12 -24.53 4.61
CA THR A 35 6.96 -25.49 5.35
C THR A 35 8.32 -24.87 5.67
N ALA A 36 9.12 -25.54 6.51
CA ALA A 36 10.47 -25.09 6.84
C ALA A 36 11.37 -24.93 5.59
N GLU A 37 11.21 -25.82 4.62
CA GLU A 37 11.95 -25.79 3.35
C GLU A 37 11.50 -24.64 2.45
N GLU A 38 10.21 -24.27 2.52
CA GLU A 38 9.63 -23.22 1.70
C GLU A 38 9.77 -21.82 2.30
N TYR A 39 10.11 -21.73 3.59
CA TYR A 39 10.12 -20.48 4.33
C TYR A 39 10.93 -19.38 3.64
N TYR A 40 12.07 -19.71 3.06
CA TYR A 40 12.98 -18.76 2.40
C TYR A 40 12.70 -18.55 0.91
N LEU A 41 11.69 -19.22 0.34
CA LEU A 41 11.32 -18.96 -1.05
C LEU A 41 10.87 -17.51 -1.23
N GLU A 42 11.16 -16.98 -2.41
CA GLU A 42 11.01 -15.56 -2.73
C GLU A 42 9.58 -15.06 -2.45
N GLY A 43 8.55 -15.76 -2.93
CA GLY A 43 7.16 -15.34 -2.73
C GLY A 43 6.69 -15.40 -1.27
N TYR A 44 7.13 -16.38 -0.48
CA TYR A 44 6.80 -16.43 0.95
C TYR A 44 7.53 -15.35 1.74
N SER A 45 8.79 -15.10 1.42
CA SER A 45 9.57 -13.99 2.01
C SER A 45 8.95 -12.64 1.68
N LEU A 46 8.50 -12.44 0.44
CA LEU A 46 7.77 -11.25 -0.01
C LEU A 46 6.47 -11.04 0.79
N LEU A 47 5.64 -12.07 0.93
CA LEU A 47 4.35 -11.95 1.65
C LEU A 47 4.55 -11.55 3.11
N ARG A 48 5.58 -12.11 3.78
CA ARG A 48 5.96 -11.68 5.13
C ARG A 48 6.46 -10.24 5.15
N GLN A 49 7.29 -9.85 4.17
CA GLN A 49 7.76 -8.46 4.06
C GLN A 49 6.59 -7.49 3.90
N CYS A 50 5.59 -7.79 3.06
CA CYS A 50 4.42 -6.94 2.88
C CYS A 50 3.61 -6.79 4.19
N THR A 51 3.47 -7.86 4.96
CA THR A 51 2.78 -7.82 6.26
C THR A 51 3.56 -6.97 7.28
N ALA A 52 4.89 -7.14 7.33
CA ALA A 52 5.76 -6.35 8.19
C ALA A 52 5.79 -4.86 7.79
N GLU A 53 5.81 -4.55 6.48
CA GLU A 53 5.72 -3.18 5.95
C GLU A 53 4.38 -2.55 6.34
N ALA A 54 3.26 -3.28 6.21
CA ALA A 54 1.94 -2.81 6.62
C ALA A 54 1.89 -2.44 8.11
N GLN A 55 2.44 -3.31 8.97
CA GLN A 55 2.52 -3.07 10.40
C GLN A 55 3.40 -1.87 10.73
N ALA A 56 4.57 -1.74 10.10
CA ALA A 56 5.45 -0.58 10.30
C ALA A 56 4.78 0.74 9.92
N ILE A 57 3.93 0.75 8.87
CA ILE A 57 3.16 1.94 8.48
C ILE A 57 2.08 2.28 9.52
N LEU A 58 1.48 1.29 10.18
CA LEU A 58 0.54 1.53 11.29
C LEU A 58 1.25 2.13 12.51
N ASP A 59 2.41 1.59 12.86
CA ASP A 59 3.15 1.98 14.05
C ASP A 59 3.84 3.34 13.91
N ALA A 60 4.04 3.83 12.68
CA ALA A 60 4.62 5.14 12.42
C ALA A 60 3.74 6.28 12.98
N PRO A 61 4.30 7.26 13.72
CA PRO A 61 3.54 8.38 14.26
C PRO A 61 3.03 9.32 13.15
N PHE A 62 1.85 9.93 13.33
CA PHE A 62 1.35 10.95 12.40
C PHE A 62 2.24 12.19 12.48
N SER A 63 2.73 12.65 11.33
CA SER A 63 3.63 13.81 11.28
C SER A 63 2.96 15.12 11.71
N SER A 64 1.62 15.19 11.68
CA SER A 64 0.80 16.35 12.03
C SER A 64 0.42 16.45 13.52
N ALA A 65 1.26 15.97 14.42
CA ALA A 65 0.96 15.94 15.84
C ALA A 65 0.76 17.36 16.45
N THR A 66 -0.40 17.50 17.10
CA THR A 66 -0.72 18.38 18.25
C THR A 66 -0.71 19.90 18.06
N THR A 67 -1.70 20.45 17.38
CA THR A 67 -2.41 21.64 17.92
C THR A 67 -3.89 21.53 17.58
N SER A 68 -4.76 21.67 18.59
CA SER A 68 -6.19 21.82 18.33
C SER A 68 -6.40 23.25 17.81
N PRO A 69 -6.95 23.44 16.60
CA PRO A 69 -7.24 24.77 16.09
C PRO A 69 -8.38 25.28 16.95
N GLY A 70 -8.10 26.17 17.91
CA GLY A 70 -9.10 26.71 18.85
C GLY A 70 -10.12 27.63 18.16
N GLY A 71 -10.87 27.11 17.19
CA GLY A 71 -11.84 27.83 16.36
C GLY A 71 -11.23 28.65 15.20
N ASP A 72 -9.92 28.60 15.00
CA ASP A 72 -9.24 29.34 13.91
C ASP A 72 -9.26 28.52 12.62
N ALA A 73 -10.13 28.93 11.69
CA ALA A 73 -10.33 28.26 10.41
C ALA A 73 -9.06 28.21 9.53
N GLU A 74 -8.13 29.15 9.71
CA GLU A 74 -6.84 29.13 8.99
C GLU A 74 -5.88 28.08 9.56
N ARG A 75 -5.86 27.92 10.90
CA ARG A 75 -5.10 26.83 11.53
C ARG A 75 -5.68 25.46 11.18
N GLU A 76 -7.01 25.35 11.16
CA GLU A 76 -7.70 24.14 10.73
C GLU A 76 -7.33 23.79 9.28
N ARG A 77 -7.33 24.78 8.38
CA ARG A 77 -6.88 24.60 6.99
C ARG A 77 -5.47 24.01 6.90
N VAL A 78 -4.52 24.60 7.62
CA VAL A 78 -3.11 24.13 7.64
C VAL A 78 -3.02 22.71 8.21
N GLN A 79 -3.76 22.42 9.28
CA GLN A 79 -3.78 21.11 9.90
C GLN A 79 -4.35 20.05 8.95
N LEU A 80 -5.50 20.31 8.33
CA LEU A 80 -6.15 19.38 7.41
C LEU A 80 -5.27 19.08 6.20
N LYS A 81 -4.57 20.09 5.64
CA LYS A 81 -3.57 19.88 4.59
C LYS A 81 -2.46 18.94 5.02
N ALA A 82 -1.91 19.14 6.21
CA ALA A 82 -0.86 18.29 6.75
C ALA A 82 -1.36 16.84 6.94
N ILE A 83 -2.59 16.66 7.40
CA ILE A 83 -3.21 15.34 7.55
C ILE A 83 -3.43 14.67 6.20
N ILE A 84 -3.93 15.39 5.18
CA ILE A 84 -4.10 14.85 3.80
C ILE A 84 -2.77 14.31 3.29
N VAL A 85 -1.68 15.06 3.45
CA VAL A 85 -0.35 14.65 2.99
C VAL A 85 0.13 13.39 3.73
N ASP A 86 0.07 13.35 5.06
CA ASP A 86 0.52 12.18 5.83
C ASP A 86 -0.33 10.93 5.52
N ALA A 87 -1.66 11.10 5.47
CA ALA A 87 -2.59 10.02 5.15
C ALA A 87 -2.36 9.48 3.72
N ALA A 88 -2.12 10.36 2.74
CA ALA A 88 -1.84 9.96 1.36
C ALA A 88 -0.53 9.18 1.25
N VAL A 89 0.53 9.58 1.96
CA VAL A 89 1.80 8.84 2.01
C VAL A 89 1.59 7.44 2.58
N ARG A 90 0.86 7.30 3.68
CA ARG A 90 0.55 5.99 4.27
C ARG A 90 -0.28 5.11 3.34
N ARG A 91 -1.33 5.66 2.74
CA ARG A 91 -2.17 4.97 1.75
C ARG A 91 -1.33 4.50 0.56
N PHE A 92 -0.42 5.33 0.07
CA PHE A 92 0.50 4.97 -1.02
C PHE A 92 1.38 3.78 -0.66
N GLN A 93 2.05 3.83 0.50
CA GLN A 93 2.90 2.73 0.97
C GLN A 93 2.10 1.43 1.13
N CYS A 94 0.90 1.49 1.72
CA CYS A 94 0.01 0.34 1.87
C CYS A 94 -0.49 -0.19 0.53
N GLN A 95 -0.83 0.67 -0.43
CA GLN A 95 -1.24 0.24 -1.76
C GLN A 95 -0.11 -0.51 -2.46
N ARG A 96 1.13 -0.02 -2.34
CA ARG A 96 2.30 -0.70 -2.90
C ARG A 96 2.51 -2.07 -2.24
N ALA A 97 2.45 -2.15 -0.90
CA ALA A 97 2.52 -3.42 -0.18
C ALA A 97 1.38 -4.37 -0.57
N TYR A 98 0.17 -3.86 -0.76
CA TYR A 98 -1.00 -4.61 -1.21
C TYR A 98 -0.81 -5.22 -2.60
N LEU A 99 -0.35 -4.44 -3.58
CA LEU A 99 -0.11 -4.93 -4.94
C LEU A 99 0.99 -6.01 -4.95
N ARG A 100 2.07 -5.80 -4.19
CA ARG A 100 3.16 -6.77 -4.02
C ARG A 100 2.66 -8.05 -3.35
N ALA A 101 1.85 -7.94 -2.30
CA ALA A 101 1.25 -9.09 -1.63
C ALA A 101 0.34 -9.88 -2.57
N HIS A 102 -0.46 -9.20 -3.41
CA HIS A 102 -1.33 -9.86 -4.36
C HIS A 102 -0.55 -10.63 -5.44
N ALA A 103 0.61 -10.12 -5.88
CA ALA A 103 1.54 -10.85 -6.73
C ALA A 103 2.11 -12.10 -6.03
N GLY A 104 2.53 -11.96 -4.76
CA GLY A 104 2.98 -13.07 -3.94
C GLY A 104 1.92 -14.16 -3.74
N LEU A 105 0.66 -13.78 -3.53
CA LEU A 105 -0.46 -14.73 -3.40
C LEU A 105 -0.73 -15.47 -4.72
N ARG A 106 -0.68 -14.77 -5.86
CA ARG A 106 -0.78 -15.43 -7.18
C ARG A 106 0.34 -16.45 -7.35
N TRP A 107 1.58 -16.08 -7.05
CA TRP A 107 2.72 -16.99 -7.09
C TRP A 107 2.51 -18.22 -6.20
N MET A 108 2.06 -18.02 -4.96
CA MET A 108 1.78 -19.11 -4.00
C MET A 108 0.71 -20.06 -4.55
N ASN A 109 -0.39 -19.51 -5.08
CA ASN A 109 -1.46 -20.30 -5.67
C ASN A 109 -1.00 -21.08 -6.91
N THR A 110 -0.22 -20.46 -7.79
CA THR A 110 0.39 -21.11 -8.95
C THR A 110 1.31 -22.25 -8.53
N ARG A 111 2.17 -22.01 -7.53
CA ARG A 111 3.06 -23.04 -6.97
C ARG A 111 2.27 -24.22 -6.42
N ASN A 112 1.24 -23.96 -5.61
CA ASN A 112 0.39 -25.00 -5.04
C ASN A 112 -0.31 -25.81 -6.14
N SER A 113 -0.74 -25.14 -7.22
CA SER A 113 -1.34 -25.80 -8.39
C SER A 113 -0.32 -26.64 -9.17
N ILE A 114 0.95 -26.25 -9.25
CA ILE A 114 1.98 -27.05 -9.93
C ILE A 114 2.29 -28.31 -9.13
N LEU A 115 2.41 -28.16 -7.80
CA LEU A 115 2.84 -29.24 -6.92
C LEU A 115 1.72 -30.22 -6.59
N HIS A 116 0.46 -29.78 -6.57
CA HIS A 116 -0.69 -30.60 -6.13
C HIS A 116 -0.45 -31.31 -4.77
N GLY A 117 0.29 -30.66 -3.87
CA GLY A 117 0.67 -31.22 -2.56
C GLY A 117 1.87 -32.18 -2.57
N GLN A 118 2.49 -32.45 -3.72
CA GLN A 118 3.71 -33.24 -3.84
C GLN A 118 4.96 -32.40 -3.58
N GLN A 119 6.07 -33.07 -3.25
CA GLN A 119 7.37 -32.41 -3.20
C GLN A 119 7.84 -32.01 -4.62
N PRO A 120 8.54 -30.87 -4.76
CA PRO A 120 9.18 -30.49 -6.01
C PRO A 120 10.10 -31.59 -6.53
N ASN A 121 9.99 -31.91 -7.81
CA ASN A 121 10.87 -32.88 -8.48
C ASN A 121 11.16 -32.40 -9.92
N ALA A 122 11.96 -33.16 -10.67
CA ALA A 122 12.42 -32.78 -12.01
C ALA A 122 11.29 -32.42 -12.99
N SER A 123 10.11 -33.04 -12.90
CA SER A 123 8.99 -32.72 -13.79
C SER A 123 8.35 -31.36 -13.48
N HIS A 124 8.46 -30.89 -12.24
CA HIS A 124 7.90 -29.60 -11.80
C HIS A 124 8.83 -28.41 -12.07
N MET A 125 10.13 -28.66 -12.28
CA MET A 125 11.13 -27.59 -12.20
C MET A 125 10.93 -26.44 -13.19
N ASN A 126 10.64 -26.76 -14.45
CA ASN A 126 10.42 -25.72 -15.47
C ASN A 126 9.19 -24.85 -15.14
N ALA A 127 8.11 -25.47 -14.63
CA ALA A 127 6.89 -24.74 -14.26
C ALA A 127 7.11 -23.86 -13.03
N LEU A 128 7.86 -24.35 -12.03
CA LEU A 128 8.21 -23.56 -10.84
C LEU A 128 9.10 -22.36 -11.19
N GLN A 129 10.09 -22.56 -12.06
CA GLN A 129 10.94 -21.47 -12.55
C GLN A 129 10.15 -20.43 -13.35
N ALA A 130 9.16 -20.86 -14.13
CA ALA A 130 8.27 -19.95 -14.83
C ALA A 130 7.44 -19.12 -13.83
N ALA A 131 6.90 -19.75 -12.77
CA ALA A 131 6.16 -19.05 -11.72
C ALA A 131 7.03 -17.99 -11.01
N ASP A 132 8.27 -18.33 -10.66
CA ASP A 132 9.23 -17.38 -10.07
C ASP A 132 9.54 -16.21 -11.03
N SER A 133 9.70 -16.51 -12.32
CA SER A 133 9.96 -15.48 -13.34
C SER A 133 8.77 -14.54 -13.51
N THR A 134 7.55 -15.08 -13.54
CA THR A 134 6.31 -14.28 -13.56
C THR A 134 6.22 -13.37 -12.34
N LEU A 135 6.51 -13.89 -11.13
CA LEU A 135 6.51 -13.07 -9.91
C LEU A 135 7.47 -11.88 -10.06
N ARG A 136 8.71 -12.11 -10.49
CA ARG A 136 9.71 -11.03 -10.67
C ARG A 136 9.25 -9.99 -11.69
N MET A 137 8.67 -10.43 -12.81
CA MET A 137 8.14 -9.53 -13.83
C MET A 137 6.97 -8.68 -13.30
N GLU A 138 6.07 -9.28 -12.52
CA GLU A 138 4.98 -8.55 -11.86
C GLU A 138 5.53 -7.51 -10.87
N LEU A 139 6.52 -7.88 -10.05
CA LEU A 139 7.14 -6.96 -9.10
C LEU A 139 7.85 -5.79 -9.79
N LEU A 140 8.53 -6.03 -10.91
CA LEU A 140 9.15 -4.98 -11.72
C LEU A 140 8.12 -4.00 -12.31
N ALA A 141 6.91 -4.48 -12.61
CA ALA A 141 5.83 -3.65 -13.12
C ALA A 141 5.19 -2.75 -12.03
N ILE A 142 5.30 -3.13 -10.75
CA ILE A 142 4.78 -2.35 -9.61
C ILE A 142 5.76 -1.22 -9.29
N THR A 143 5.76 -0.20 -10.14
CA THR A 143 6.52 1.04 -9.94
C THR A 143 5.73 2.03 -9.08
N ASP A 144 6.41 2.98 -8.47
CA ASP A 144 5.77 4.08 -7.72
C ASP A 144 4.76 4.85 -8.59
N ALA A 145 5.08 5.06 -9.88
CA ALA A 145 4.17 5.69 -10.84
C ALA A 145 2.92 4.83 -11.12
N HIS A 146 3.06 3.51 -11.19
CA HIS A 146 1.94 2.59 -11.33
C HIS A 146 1.02 2.63 -10.10
N VAL A 147 1.59 2.65 -8.90
CA VAL A 147 0.85 2.75 -7.64
C VAL A 147 0.07 4.06 -7.58
N GLU A 148 0.73 5.19 -7.86
CA GLU A 148 0.10 6.52 -7.82
C GLU A 148 -1.02 6.65 -8.84
N ASN A 149 -0.77 6.23 -10.09
CA ASN A 149 -1.76 6.29 -11.14
C ASN A 149 -2.99 5.42 -10.81
N THR A 150 -2.78 4.25 -10.19
CA THR A 150 -3.88 3.38 -9.75
C THR A 150 -4.76 4.08 -8.71
N LEU A 151 -4.16 4.70 -7.69
CA LEU A 151 -4.90 5.44 -6.67
C LEU A 151 -5.63 6.66 -7.24
N ARG A 152 -4.92 7.47 -8.03
CA ARG A 152 -5.47 8.71 -8.59
C ARG A 152 -6.59 8.42 -9.58
N SER A 153 -6.45 7.41 -10.44
CA SER A 153 -7.49 6.99 -11.37
C SER A 153 -8.74 6.46 -10.63
N ALA A 154 -8.55 5.67 -9.58
CA ALA A 154 -9.66 5.16 -8.77
C ALA A 154 -10.43 6.29 -8.06
N ASP A 155 -9.73 7.29 -7.55
CA ASP A 155 -10.37 8.44 -6.90
C ASP A 155 -11.05 9.38 -7.90
N ALA A 156 -10.42 9.64 -9.04
CA ALA A 156 -10.98 10.49 -10.10
C ALA A 156 -12.25 9.87 -10.70
N SER A 157 -12.26 8.55 -10.92
CA SER A 157 -13.46 7.84 -11.42
C SER A 157 -14.64 7.87 -10.44
N GLN A 158 -14.38 8.12 -9.15
CA GLN A 158 -15.40 8.30 -8.12
C GLN A 158 -15.79 9.79 -7.92
N GLY A 159 -15.17 10.72 -8.67
CA GLY A 159 -15.46 12.16 -8.55
C GLY A 159 -14.98 12.78 -7.23
N LYS A 160 -14.00 12.16 -6.55
CA LYS A 160 -13.45 12.68 -5.28
C LYS A 160 -12.71 14.00 -5.50
N TRP A 161 -12.61 14.82 -4.44
CA TRP A 161 -11.88 16.08 -4.49
C TRP A 161 -10.38 15.88 -4.30
N LEU A 162 -9.58 16.12 -5.34
CA LEU A 162 -8.13 15.80 -5.38
C LEU A 162 -7.22 17.03 -5.45
N ALA A 163 -7.78 18.24 -5.30
CA ALA A 163 -7.06 19.48 -5.58
C ALA A 163 -5.83 19.70 -4.69
N GLU A 164 -5.79 19.05 -3.53
CA GLU A 164 -4.73 19.20 -2.53
C GLU A 164 -4.02 17.89 -2.19
N ASP A 165 -4.27 16.84 -2.96
CA ASP A 165 -3.52 15.60 -2.83
C ASP A 165 -2.05 15.83 -3.21
N PRO A 166 -1.09 15.25 -2.48
CA PRO A 166 0.31 15.39 -2.82
C PRO A 166 0.61 14.75 -4.19
N SER A 167 1.56 15.34 -4.91
CA SER A 167 2.11 14.73 -6.12
C SER A 167 3.00 13.53 -5.77
N LEU A 168 3.26 12.66 -6.76
CA LEU A 168 4.18 11.55 -6.58
C LEU A 168 5.56 12.02 -6.07
N ALA A 169 6.08 13.11 -6.63
CA ALA A 169 7.37 13.67 -6.24
C ALA A 169 7.38 14.10 -4.76
N GLN A 170 6.29 14.71 -4.28
CA GLN A 170 6.16 15.07 -2.86
C GLN A 170 6.10 13.84 -1.97
N ILE A 171 5.34 12.80 -2.35
CA ILE A 171 5.29 11.53 -1.62
C ILE A 171 6.69 10.92 -1.53
N GLN A 172 7.41 10.83 -2.64
CA GLN A 172 8.76 10.26 -2.69
C GLN A 172 9.74 11.05 -1.83
N GLN A 173 9.69 12.38 -1.88
CA GLN A 173 10.52 13.23 -1.03
C GLN A 173 10.27 12.99 0.47
N ILE A 174 9.00 12.86 0.87
CA ILE A 174 8.65 12.57 2.27
C ILE A 174 9.21 11.20 2.68
N LEU A 175 9.05 10.18 1.83
CA LEU A 175 9.56 8.84 2.09
C LEU A 175 11.09 8.79 2.23
N MET A 176 11.82 9.62 1.48
CA MET A 176 13.28 9.74 1.59
C MET A 176 13.75 10.44 2.87
N SER A 177 12.88 11.25 3.49
CA SER A 177 13.21 12.04 4.69
C SER A 177 12.88 11.34 6.02
N ARG A 178 12.30 10.13 5.96
CA ARG A 178 11.85 9.35 7.12
C ARG A 178 12.88 8.34 7.58
#